data_AF-A0A1G1AA35-F1
#
_entry.id   AF-A0A1G1AA35-F1
#
_cell.length_a   1.000
_cell.length_b   1.000
_cell.length_c   1.000
_cell.angle_alpha   90.00
_cell.angle_beta   90.00
_cell.angle_gamma   90.00
#
_symmetry.space_group_name_H-M   'P 1'
#
loop_
_entity.id
_entity.type
_entity.pdbx_description
1 polymer ?
#
loop_
_entity_poly.entity_id
_entity_poly.type
_entity_poly.pdbx_seq_one_letter_code
_entity_poly.pdbx_strand_id
1 'polypeptide(L)'
;MAVIRMLATDLDGTLIGSANEFPLYNDFREKVQVLRHNYGTIWVACTGRSLSSFNEFFSPMRMMGIMPDFVIVNHAYIYSVGNFGCLPHLLWNLRIRYLIWASQLYVRDAIDEWHEMITGVSLGVSTIRRKSDRLCLRFDSEESATVAANLLMEKVKPYRHLKVFRYLMEVDVRSVPFTKGLAVSELAHHLDVSSSEILAIGNGHNDISMMDKNVAQLVGCPANSEDEVIETVHKAGGHIAKKRSLGGVLEILDAYADGTVCCDFPQEWVPPAKGHNPSIVRSGKKKKQKFNTIRVLLFLGVAYVVLVVFANFRMIPYVSGIIMKPYKLFLALLEKIMTLLW
;
A
#
# COMPACT_ATOMS: atom_id res chain seq x y z
N MET A 1 15.65 -10.79 -26.01
CA MET A 1 15.84 -9.67 -25.08
C MET A 1 14.48 -9.03 -24.83
N ALA A 2 14.11 -8.79 -23.58
CA ALA A 2 12.81 -8.23 -23.25
C ALA A 2 12.82 -6.69 -23.33
N VAL A 3 11.76 -6.10 -23.87
CA VAL A 3 11.53 -4.65 -23.84
C VAL A 3 10.84 -4.32 -22.53
N ILE A 4 11.51 -3.55 -21.66
CA ILE A 4 10.99 -3.18 -20.34
C ILE A 4 10.72 -1.67 -20.35
N ARG A 5 9.48 -1.25 -20.61
CA ARG A 5 9.09 0.18 -20.55
C ARG A 5 8.64 0.62 -19.16
N MET A 6 8.26 -0.33 -18.30
CA MET A 6 8.00 -0.04 -16.88
C MET A 6 8.64 -1.10 -16.00
N LEU A 7 9.40 -0.65 -15.00
CA LEU A 7 10.00 -1.49 -13.97
C LEU A 7 9.24 -1.24 -12.65
N ALA A 8 8.44 -2.19 -12.19
CA ALA A 8 7.71 -2.13 -10.93
C ALA A 8 8.41 -2.99 -9.87
N THR A 9 8.94 -2.37 -8.83
CA THR A 9 9.74 -3.08 -7.79
C THR A 9 9.14 -2.89 -6.41
N ASP A 10 9.04 -3.95 -5.62
CA ASP A 10 8.90 -3.80 -4.18
C ASP A 10 10.17 -3.19 -3.53
N LEU A 11 10.01 -2.66 -2.32
CA LEU A 11 11.11 -2.13 -1.53
C LEU A 11 11.59 -3.13 -0.47
N ASP A 12 10.77 -3.46 0.52
CA ASP A 12 11.21 -4.10 1.76
C ASP A 12 11.42 -5.60 1.58
N GLY A 13 12.69 -6.05 1.54
CA GLY A 13 13.04 -7.43 1.21
C GLY A 13 13.21 -7.68 -0.29
N THR A 14 13.02 -6.65 -1.12
CA THR A 14 13.31 -6.67 -2.56
C THR A 14 14.47 -5.71 -2.88
N LEU A 15 14.26 -4.39 -2.90
CA LEU A 15 15.36 -3.42 -3.10
C LEU A 15 16.13 -3.12 -1.82
N ILE A 16 15.45 -3.17 -0.67
CA ILE A 16 16.01 -2.91 0.65
C ILE A 16 16.35 -4.27 1.28
N GLY A 17 17.61 -4.65 1.14
CA GLY A 17 18.17 -5.84 1.77
C GLY A 17 19.00 -5.53 3.03
N SER A 18 20.07 -6.30 3.21
CA SER A 18 21.00 -6.11 4.33
C SER A 18 21.90 -4.87 4.13
N ALA A 19 22.48 -4.34 5.21
CA ALA A 19 23.39 -3.19 5.13
C ALA A 19 24.61 -3.43 4.21
N ASN A 20 24.99 -4.70 4.00
CA ASN A 20 26.10 -5.10 3.15
C ASN A 20 25.81 -4.91 1.65
N GLU A 21 24.56 -4.66 1.26
CA GLU A 21 24.15 -4.45 -0.13
C GLU A 21 24.28 -2.99 -0.59
N PHE A 22 24.74 -2.08 0.29
CA PHE A 22 24.94 -0.67 -0.06
C PHE A 22 25.75 -0.44 -1.36
N PRO A 23 26.83 -1.20 -1.65
CA PRO A 23 27.58 -1.04 -2.90
C PRO A 23 26.77 -1.36 -4.16
N LEU A 24 25.80 -2.27 -4.08
CA LEU A 24 25.00 -2.75 -5.22
C LEU A 24 24.01 -1.70 -5.74
N TYR A 25 23.77 -0.63 -4.97
CA TYR A 25 22.91 0.47 -5.40
C TYR A 25 23.48 1.24 -6.60
N ASN A 26 24.81 1.31 -6.74
CA ASN A 26 25.42 1.90 -7.94
C ASN A 26 25.15 1.04 -9.18
N ASP A 27 25.31 -0.28 -9.07
CA ASP A 27 25.00 -1.22 -10.15
C ASP A 27 23.52 -1.13 -10.53
N PHE A 28 22.64 -1.03 -9.54
CA PHE A 28 21.20 -0.86 -9.77
C PHE A 28 20.90 0.43 -10.51
N ARG A 29 21.51 1.55 -10.09
CA ARG A 29 21.39 2.84 -10.78
C ARG A 29 21.79 2.73 -12.24
N GLU A 30 22.94 2.11 -12.52
CA GLU A 30 23.48 1.96 -13.86
C GLU A 30 22.55 1.11 -14.74
N LYS A 31 22.05 -0.02 -14.21
CA LYS A 31 21.07 -0.86 -14.94
C LYS A 31 19.78 -0.09 -15.24
N VAL A 32 19.24 0.67 -14.29
CA VAL A 32 18.06 1.51 -14.51
C VAL A 32 18.33 2.60 -15.54
N GLN A 33 19.53 3.20 -15.56
CA GLN A 33 19.93 4.17 -16.56
C GLN A 33 20.03 3.56 -17.97
N VAL A 34 20.57 2.34 -18.10
CA VAL A 34 20.61 1.60 -19.36
C VAL A 34 19.19 1.31 -19.86
N LEU A 35 18.30 0.85 -18.99
CA LEU A 35 16.88 0.63 -19.33
C LEU A 35 16.20 1.93 -19.79
N ARG A 36 16.39 3.03 -19.04
CA ARG A 36 15.90 4.37 -19.40
C ARG A 36 16.40 4.82 -20.78
N HIS A 37 17.69 4.65 -21.05
CA HIS A 37 18.29 5.02 -22.32
C HIS A 37 17.74 4.20 -23.49
N ASN A 38 17.57 2.88 -23.31
CA ASN A 38 17.19 1.98 -24.40
C ASN A 38 15.69 1.95 -24.69
N TYR A 39 14.84 2.08 -23.66
CA TYR A 39 13.40 1.87 -23.78
C TYR A 39 12.54 3.01 -23.23
N GLY A 40 13.16 4.07 -22.69
CA GLY A 40 12.42 5.10 -21.96
C GLY A 40 11.79 4.57 -20.68
N THR A 41 12.42 3.57 -20.04
CA THR A 41 11.86 2.85 -18.90
C THR A 41 11.49 3.76 -17.74
N ILE A 42 10.28 3.60 -17.25
CA ILE A 42 9.76 4.28 -16.06
C ILE A 42 9.90 3.35 -14.86
N TRP A 43 10.64 3.78 -13.84
CA TRP A 43 10.79 3.02 -12.61
C TRP A 43 9.72 3.41 -11.58
N VAL A 44 8.98 2.41 -11.10
CA VAL A 44 7.90 2.54 -10.12
C VAL A 44 8.24 1.74 -8.86
N ALA A 45 8.44 2.44 -7.74
CA ALA A 45 8.61 1.80 -6.44
C ALA A 45 7.25 1.50 -5.79
N CYS A 46 6.96 0.23 -5.51
CA CYS A 46 5.68 -0.21 -4.98
C CYS A 46 5.83 -0.70 -3.54
N THR A 47 5.33 0.02 -2.54
CA THR A 47 5.60 -0.28 -1.13
C THR A 47 4.37 -0.18 -0.22
N GLY A 48 4.39 -0.94 0.87
CA GLY A 48 3.46 -0.77 1.98
C GLY A 48 3.77 0.43 2.88
N ARG A 49 4.95 1.05 2.72
CA ARG A 49 5.36 2.23 3.49
C ARG A 49 4.42 3.41 3.23
N SER A 50 4.33 4.29 4.23
CA SER A 50 3.71 5.62 4.05
C SER A 50 4.62 6.53 3.23
N LEU A 51 4.06 7.57 2.60
CA LEU A 51 4.83 8.56 1.84
C LEU A 51 5.95 9.21 2.68
N SER A 52 5.68 9.48 3.97
CA SER A 52 6.69 10.04 4.87
C SER A 52 7.86 9.09 5.08
N SER A 53 7.58 7.79 5.29
CA SER A 53 8.61 6.77 5.51
C SER A 53 9.39 6.46 4.23
N PHE A 54 8.73 6.53 3.07
CA PHE A 54 9.38 6.45 1.77
C PHE A 54 10.36 7.62 1.58
N ASN A 55 9.90 8.86 1.80
CA ASN A 55 10.74 10.05 1.63
C ASN A 55 11.94 10.06 2.58
N GLU A 56 11.77 9.62 3.82
CA GLU A 56 12.86 9.51 4.80
C GLU A 56 13.95 8.54 4.32
N PHE A 57 13.55 7.38 3.77
CA PHE A 57 14.49 6.40 3.23
C PHE A 57 15.18 6.87 1.93
N PHE A 58 14.43 7.48 1.01
CA PHE A 58 14.96 7.92 -0.29
C PHE A 58 15.66 9.28 -0.26
N SER A 59 15.58 10.04 0.83
CA SER A 59 16.29 11.31 0.99
C SER A 59 17.80 11.19 0.74
N PRO A 60 18.54 10.25 1.36
CA PRO A 60 19.96 10.04 1.04
C PRO A 60 20.17 9.46 -0.37
N MET A 61 19.32 8.53 -0.82
CA MET A 61 19.42 7.88 -2.14
C MET A 61 19.29 8.88 -3.30
N ARG A 62 18.53 9.97 -3.10
CA ARG A 62 18.39 11.07 -4.05
C ARG A 62 19.74 11.65 -4.45
N MET A 63 20.64 11.83 -3.49
CA MET A 63 21.96 12.42 -3.73
C MET A 63 22.85 11.47 -4.56
N MET A 64 22.57 10.18 -4.54
CA MET A 64 23.26 9.16 -5.34
C MET A 64 22.67 9.01 -6.75
N GLY A 65 21.64 9.79 -7.10
CA GLY A 65 20.92 9.68 -8.37
C GLY A 65 19.96 8.49 -8.43
N ILE A 66 19.59 7.92 -7.28
CA ILE A 66 18.71 6.75 -7.18
C ILE A 66 17.35 7.22 -6.70
N MET A 67 16.45 7.42 -7.66
CA MET A 67 15.07 7.81 -7.39
C MET A 67 14.14 7.18 -8.44
N PRO A 68 13.02 6.57 -8.01
CA PRO A 68 12.00 6.13 -8.93
C PRO A 68 11.28 7.33 -9.55
N ASP A 69 10.69 7.14 -10.71
CA ASP A 69 9.88 8.15 -11.41
C ASP A 69 8.50 8.27 -10.77
N PHE A 70 7.96 7.15 -10.27
CA PHE A 70 6.72 7.08 -9.50
C PHE A 70 6.87 6.21 -8.25
N VAL A 71 6.05 6.49 -7.24
CA VAL A 71 5.93 5.66 -6.05
C VAL A 71 4.46 5.33 -5.77
N ILE A 72 4.21 4.06 -5.49
CA ILE A 72 2.95 3.54 -4.98
C ILE A 72 3.13 3.26 -3.49
N VAL A 73 2.47 4.05 -2.64
CA VAL A 73 2.58 3.98 -1.17
C VAL A 73 1.30 3.44 -0.53
N ASN A 74 1.42 2.87 0.67
CA ASN A 74 0.35 2.13 1.35
C ASN A 74 -0.37 1.17 0.39
N HIS A 75 0.39 0.50 -0.48
CA HIS A 75 -0.07 -0.46 -1.48
C HIS A 75 -0.95 0.08 -2.63
N ALA A 76 -1.39 1.34 -2.63
CA ALA A 76 -2.40 1.81 -3.60
C ALA A 76 -2.24 3.24 -4.09
N TYR A 77 -1.68 4.14 -3.29
CA TYR A 77 -1.68 5.57 -3.61
C TYR A 77 -0.50 5.92 -4.50
N ILE A 78 -0.78 6.50 -5.67
CA ILE A 78 0.22 6.82 -6.68
C ILE A 78 0.71 8.26 -6.48
N TYR A 79 2.02 8.45 -6.55
CA TYR A 79 2.67 9.76 -6.59
C TYR A 79 3.76 9.76 -7.66
N SER A 80 3.83 10.81 -8.47
CA SER A 80 4.99 11.08 -9.32
C SER A 80 6.08 11.70 -8.47
N VAL A 81 7.33 11.27 -8.64
CA VAL A 81 8.47 11.76 -7.86
C VAL A 81 9.24 12.76 -8.71
N GLY A 82 9.31 14.00 -8.25
CA GLY A 82 10.06 15.08 -8.90
C GLY A 82 11.11 15.72 -7.99
N ASN A 83 11.83 16.68 -8.57
CA ASN A 83 12.86 17.45 -7.87
C ASN A 83 12.29 18.20 -6.65
N PHE A 84 11.07 18.73 -6.76
CA PHE A 84 10.41 19.50 -5.71
C PHE A 84 9.53 18.67 -4.76
N GLY A 85 9.51 17.34 -4.91
CA GLY A 85 8.76 16.44 -4.04
C GLY A 85 7.87 15.46 -4.80
N CYS A 86 6.92 14.86 -4.08
CA CYS A 86 6.00 13.87 -4.62
C CYS A 86 4.64 14.52 -4.94
N LEU A 87 4.21 14.44 -6.19
CA LEU A 87 2.94 15.00 -6.66
C LEU A 87 1.89 13.88 -6.75
N PRO A 88 0.73 14.01 -6.09
CA PRO A 88 -0.26 12.93 -6.05
C PRO A 88 -1.00 12.77 -7.38
N HIS A 89 -1.27 11.51 -7.77
CA HIS A 89 -2.26 11.22 -8.81
C HIS A 89 -3.67 11.45 -8.25
N LEU A 90 -4.13 12.71 -8.28
CA LEU A 90 -5.21 13.22 -7.42
C LEU A 90 -6.52 12.43 -7.54
N LEU A 91 -7.04 12.25 -8.76
CA LEU A 91 -8.32 11.58 -9.00
C LEU A 91 -8.30 10.12 -8.53
N TRP A 92 -7.24 9.39 -8.87
CA TRP A 92 -7.02 8.03 -8.40
C TRP A 92 -6.95 7.96 -6.87
N ASN A 93 -6.11 8.81 -6.25
CA ASN A 93 -5.92 8.79 -4.80
C ASN A 93 -7.21 9.14 -4.04
N LEU A 94 -8.04 10.04 -4.57
CA LEU A 94 -9.36 10.33 -4.03
C LEU A 94 -10.32 9.15 -4.19
N ARG A 95 -10.33 8.51 -5.37
CA ARG A 95 -11.14 7.30 -5.63
C ARG A 95 -10.76 6.16 -4.70
N ILE A 96 -9.47 5.85 -4.56
CA ILE A 96 -8.97 4.82 -3.64
C ILE A 96 -9.34 5.15 -2.19
N ARG A 97 -9.19 6.41 -1.78
CA ARG A 97 -9.60 6.84 -0.43
C ARG A 97 -11.10 6.60 -0.21
N TYR A 98 -11.93 6.95 -1.18
CA TYR A 98 -13.38 6.69 -1.12
C TYR A 98 -13.69 5.20 -1.07
N LEU A 99 -13.07 4.38 -1.92
CA LEU A 99 -13.29 2.93 -1.95
C LEU A 99 -12.90 2.26 -0.63
N ILE A 100 -11.74 2.62 -0.07
CA ILE A 100 -11.30 2.11 1.23
C ILE A 100 -12.25 2.58 2.34
N TRP A 101 -12.65 3.85 2.33
CA TRP A 101 -13.57 4.38 3.33
C TRP A 101 -14.95 3.69 3.26
N ALA A 102 -15.50 3.53 2.06
CA ALA A 102 -16.78 2.84 1.84
C ALA A 102 -16.68 1.35 2.23
N SER A 103 -15.57 0.68 1.91
CA SER A 103 -15.37 -0.71 2.29
C SER A 103 -15.24 -0.90 3.80
N GLN A 104 -14.61 0.04 4.51
CA GLN A 104 -14.51 0.02 5.97
C GLN A 104 -15.88 0.11 6.67
N LEU A 105 -16.85 0.82 6.09
CA LEU A 105 -18.21 0.86 6.63
C LEU A 105 -18.88 -0.51 6.52
N TYR A 106 -18.79 -1.15 5.35
CA TYR A 106 -19.38 -2.47 5.09
C TYR A 106 -18.70 -3.59 5.87
N VAL A 107 -17.37 -3.54 6.00
CA VAL A 107 -16.58 -4.55 6.72
C VAL A 107 -16.79 -4.49 8.23
N ARG A 108 -17.04 -3.31 8.79
CA ARG A 108 -17.21 -3.16 10.23
C ARG A 108 -18.32 -4.07 10.77
N ASP A 109 -19.48 -4.06 10.12
CA ASP A 109 -20.63 -4.84 10.55
C ASP A 109 -20.33 -6.34 10.45
N ALA A 110 -19.65 -6.76 9.38
CA ALA A 110 -19.23 -8.15 9.19
C ALA A 110 -18.19 -8.60 10.23
N ILE A 111 -17.21 -7.75 10.57
CA ILE A 111 -16.22 -8.03 11.61
C ILE A 111 -16.89 -8.18 12.97
N ASP A 112 -17.86 -7.32 13.26
CA ASP A 112 -18.61 -7.36 14.51
C ASP A 112 -19.45 -8.65 14.59
N GLU A 113 -20.15 -9.03 13.51
CA GLU A 113 -20.86 -10.32 13.41
C GLU A 113 -19.92 -11.52 13.61
N TRP A 114 -18.76 -11.53 12.93
CA TRP A 114 -17.82 -12.65 13.03
C TRP A 114 -17.18 -12.76 14.40
N HIS A 115 -16.90 -11.62 15.05
CA HIS A 115 -16.41 -11.58 16.42
C HIS A 115 -17.42 -12.21 17.38
N GLU A 116 -18.69 -11.80 17.32
CA GLU A 116 -19.75 -12.33 18.18
C GLU A 116 -20.00 -13.82 17.92
N MET A 117 -20.02 -14.23 16.65
CA MET A 117 -20.21 -15.62 16.26
C MET A 117 -19.10 -16.54 16.79
N ILE A 118 -17.82 -16.15 16.68
CA ILE A 118 -16.71 -16.99 17.14
C ILE A 118 -16.62 -16.98 18.67
N THR A 119 -16.75 -15.82 19.30
CA THR A 119 -16.66 -15.72 20.76
C THR A 119 -17.88 -16.31 21.48
N GLY A 120 -19.03 -16.41 20.81
CA GLY A 120 -20.22 -17.07 21.33
C GLY A 120 -20.20 -18.60 21.25
N VAL A 121 -19.43 -19.18 20.33
CA VAL A 121 -19.38 -20.64 20.10
C VAL A 121 -18.13 -21.28 20.71
N SER A 122 -16.99 -20.58 20.69
CA SER A 122 -15.71 -21.13 21.13
C SER A 122 -15.38 -20.69 22.56
N LEU A 123 -15.33 -21.65 23.48
CA LEU A 123 -14.70 -21.46 24.79
C LEU A 123 -13.18 -21.25 24.59
N GLY A 124 -12.55 -20.44 25.44
CA GLY A 124 -11.10 -20.21 25.38
C GLY A 124 -10.61 -19.20 24.33
N VAL A 125 -11.50 -18.40 23.73
CA VAL A 125 -11.11 -17.34 22.78
C VAL A 125 -10.87 -16.01 23.47
N SER A 126 -9.73 -15.39 23.17
CA SER A 126 -9.38 -14.05 23.58
C SER A 126 -9.27 -13.11 22.38
N THR A 127 -9.77 -11.88 22.54
CA THR A 127 -9.71 -10.87 21.48
C THR A 127 -8.44 -10.04 21.62
N ILE A 128 -7.48 -10.22 20.69
CA ILE A 128 -6.24 -9.43 20.67
C ILE A 128 -6.52 -8.04 20.08
N ARG A 129 -7.27 -7.99 18.98
CA ARG A 129 -7.51 -6.73 18.25
C ARG A 129 -8.86 -6.75 17.56
N ARG A 130 -9.67 -5.72 17.81
CA ARG A 130 -10.92 -5.45 17.09
C ARG A 130 -10.89 -4.02 16.58
N LYS A 131 -11.01 -3.86 15.27
CA LYS A 131 -11.12 -2.59 14.55
C LYS A 131 -12.10 -2.76 13.40
N SER A 132 -12.51 -1.64 12.80
CA SER A 132 -13.43 -1.62 11.65
C SER A 132 -12.97 -2.42 10.43
N ASP A 133 -11.67 -2.73 10.32
CA ASP A 133 -11.06 -3.41 9.17
C ASP A 133 -10.11 -4.56 9.57
N ARG A 134 -10.12 -4.93 10.87
CA ARG A 134 -9.24 -5.99 11.39
C ARG A 134 -9.80 -6.68 12.62
N LEU A 135 -9.80 -8.00 12.60
CA LEU A 135 -10.17 -8.88 13.69
C LEU A 135 -9.03 -9.87 13.97
N CYS A 136 -8.43 -9.81 15.15
CA CYS A 136 -7.40 -10.75 15.58
C CYS A 136 -7.83 -11.43 16.88
N LEU A 137 -7.93 -12.75 16.81
CA LEU A 137 -8.37 -13.65 17.88
C LEU A 137 -7.25 -14.62 18.22
N ARG A 138 -7.15 -14.98 19.50
CA ARG A 138 -6.27 -16.05 19.98
C ARG A 138 -7.12 -17.11 20.68
N PHE A 139 -6.87 -18.35 20.31
CA PHE A 139 -7.52 -19.56 20.79
C PHE A 139 -6.62 -20.25 21.83
N ASP A 140 -7.18 -21.21 22.55
CA ASP A 140 -6.49 -22.07 23.53
C ASP A 140 -5.78 -23.28 22.90
N SER A 141 -6.11 -23.59 21.64
CA SER A 141 -5.63 -24.75 20.90
C SER A 141 -5.48 -24.42 19.40
N GLU A 142 -4.52 -25.07 18.75
CA GLU A 142 -4.30 -24.92 17.30
C GLU A 142 -5.46 -25.50 16.46
N GLU A 143 -6.12 -26.53 16.97
CA GLU A 143 -7.29 -27.15 16.35
C GLU A 143 -8.45 -26.15 16.28
N SER A 144 -8.76 -25.48 17.40
CA SER A 144 -9.79 -24.44 17.45
C SER A 144 -9.46 -23.25 16.54
N ALA A 145 -8.19 -22.83 16.54
CA ALA A 145 -7.72 -21.79 15.61
C ALA A 145 -7.87 -22.21 14.14
N THR A 146 -7.63 -23.48 13.81
CA THR A 146 -7.77 -24.01 12.46
C THR A 146 -9.22 -24.03 12.00
N VAL A 147 -10.14 -24.48 12.85
CA VAL A 147 -11.59 -24.48 12.56
C VAL A 147 -12.09 -23.06 12.33
N ALA A 148 -11.73 -22.13 13.23
CA ALA A 148 -12.12 -20.73 13.10
C ALA A 148 -11.52 -20.07 11.85
N ALA A 149 -10.25 -20.36 11.52
CA ALA A 149 -9.61 -19.85 10.32
C ALA A 149 -10.33 -20.33 9.05
N ASN A 150 -10.67 -21.62 8.95
CA ASN A 150 -11.39 -22.16 7.79
C ASN A 150 -12.78 -21.55 7.63
N LEU A 151 -13.52 -21.38 8.73
CA LEU A 151 -14.83 -20.73 8.73
C LEU A 151 -14.74 -19.27 8.26
N LEU A 152 -13.78 -18.52 8.82
CA LEU A 152 -13.52 -17.14 8.41
C LEU A 152 -13.07 -17.07 6.94
N MET A 153 -12.27 -18.02 6.46
CA MET A 153 -11.84 -18.08 5.06
C MET A 153 -13.03 -18.18 4.09
N GLU A 154 -14.06 -18.97 4.44
CA GLU A 154 -15.30 -19.01 3.67
C GLU A 154 -16.06 -17.68 3.73
N LYS A 155 -16.18 -17.09 4.94
CA LYS A 155 -16.91 -15.82 5.13
C LYS A 155 -16.24 -14.61 4.49
N VAL A 156 -14.91 -14.59 4.34
CA VAL A 156 -14.20 -13.48 3.67
C VAL A 156 -14.27 -13.55 2.14
N LYS A 157 -14.71 -14.67 1.53
CA LYS A 157 -14.77 -14.81 0.06
C LYS A 157 -15.50 -13.65 -0.67
N PRO A 158 -16.62 -13.11 -0.18
CA PRO A 158 -17.28 -11.95 -0.80
C PRO A 158 -16.46 -10.65 -0.70
N TYR A 159 -15.49 -10.59 0.22
CA TYR A 159 -14.68 -9.40 0.53
C TYR A 159 -13.30 -9.49 -0.12
N ARG A 160 -13.16 -8.94 -1.32
CA ARG A 160 -11.89 -8.98 -2.09
C ARG A 160 -10.65 -8.42 -1.37
N HIS A 161 -10.85 -7.57 -0.38
CA HIS A 161 -9.77 -6.88 0.34
C HIS A 161 -9.52 -7.45 1.73
N LEU A 162 -10.25 -8.48 2.17
CA LEU A 162 -10.01 -9.15 3.45
C LEU A 162 -9.33 -10.50 3.22
N LYS A 163 -8.34 -10.79 4.05
CA LYS A 163 -7.74 -12.13 4.13
C LYS A 163 -7.67 -12.58 5.57
N VAL A 164 -7.74 -13.89 5.74
CA VAL A 164 -7.53 -14.57 7.01
C VAL A 164 -6.11 -15.09 7.04
N PHE A 165 -5.36 -14.72 8.07
CA PHE A 165 -4.05 -15.27 8.38
C PHE A 165 -4.19 -16.12 9.63
N ARG A 166 -3.63 -17.33 9.63
CA ARG A 166 -3.49 -18.15 10.84
C ARG A 166 -2.02 -18.28 11.19
N TYR A 167 -1.70 -18.12 12.47
CA TYR A 167 -0.39 -18.39 13.03
C TYR A 167 -0.56 -19.12 14.37
N LEU A 168 -0.26 -20.42 14.37
CA LEU A 168 -0.46 -21.30 15.53
C LEU A 168 -1.91 -21.17 16.07
N MET A 169 -2.05 -20.57 17.25
CA MET A 169 -3.28 -20.35 17.99
C MET A 169 -3.93 -19.00 17.68
N GLU A 170 -3.38 -18.19 16.77
CA GLU A 170 -3.90 -16.88 16.39
C GLU A 170 -4.53 -16.90 15.00
N VAL A 171 -5.66 -16.20 14.87
CA VAL A 171 -6.33 -15.95 13.60
C VAL A 171 -6.51 -14.44 13.44
N ASP A 172 -5.94 -13.88 12.38
CA ASP A 172 -5.96 -12.45 12.04
C ASP A 172 -6.66 -12.24 10.70
N VAL A 173 -7.89 -11.76 10.74
CA VAL A 173 -8.58 -11.21 9.58
C VAL A 173 -8.15 -9.75 9.45
N ARG A 174 -7.50 -9.41 8.35
CA ARG A 174 -7.07 -8.03 8.10
C ARG A 174 -7.38 -7.63 6.67
N SER A 175 -7.63 -6.34 6.49
CA SER A 175 -7.61 -5.75 5.16
C SER A 175 -6.22 -5.92 4.56
N VAL A 176 -6.11 -6.74 3.52
CA VAL A 176 -4.93 -6.83 2.66
C VAL A 176 -5.27 -6.07 1.40
N PRO A 177 -4.71 -4.87 1.20
CA PRO A 177 -4.86 -4.18 -0.05
C PRO A 177 -4.05 -4.94 -1.12
N PHE A 178 -4.69 -5.88 -1.85
CA PHE A 178 -4.19 -6.46 -3.12
C PHE A 178 -4.28 -5.41 -4.24
N THR A 179 -3.71 -4.25 -3.96
CA THR A 179 -3.91 -3.05 -4.77
C THR A 179 -2.63 -2.61 -5.44
N LYS A 180 -1.49 -3.25 -5.14
CA LYS A 180 -0.25 -2.92 -5.84
C LYS A 180 -0.43 -3.19 -7.33
N GLY A 181 -0.96 -4.35 -7.70
CA GLY A 181 -1.33 -4.65 -9.09
C GLY A 181 -2.31 -3.64 -9.69
N LEU A 182 -3.39 -3.30 -8.99
CA LEU A 182 -4.37 -2.30 -9.45
C LEU A 182 -3.75 -0.93 -9.70
N ALA A 183 -2.87 -0.47 -8.79
CA ALA A 183 -2.19 0.81 -8.91
C ALA A 183 -1.12 0.80 -10.01
N VAL A 184 -0.42 -0.33 -10.20
CA VAL A 184 0.49 -0.53 -11.33
C VAL A 184 -0.29 -0.50 -12.65
N SER A 185 -1.43 -1.19 -12.76
CA SER A 185 -2.28 -1.17 -13.96
C SER A 185 -2.84 0.21 -14.26
N GLU A 186 -3.34 0.94 -13.26
CA GLU A 186 -3.80 2.33 -13.44
C GLU A 186 -2.67 3.20 -13.99
N LEU A 187 -1.49 3.10 -13.37
CA LEU A 187 -0.34 3.90 -13.77
C LEU A 187 0.14 3.52 -15.17
N ALA A 188 0.19 2.23 -15.50
CA ALA A 188 0.54 1.73 -16.82
C ALA A 188 -0.43 2.22 -17.89
N HIS A 189 -1.74 2.19 -17.63
CA HIS A 189 -2.75 2.75 -18.52
C HIS A 189 -2.57 4.25 -18.73
N HIS A 190 -2.29 5.01 -17.67
CA HIS A 190 -2.03 6.44 -17.76
C HIS A 190 -0.74 6.77 -18.56
N LEU A 191 0.23 5.85 -18.58
CA LEU A 191 1.52 6.01 -19.25
C LEU A 191 1.59 5.33 -20.62
N ASP A 192 0.49 4.73 -21.09
CA ASP A 192 0.42 3.97 -22.35
C ASP A 192 1.51 2.88 -22.44
N VAL A 193 1.60 2.07 -21.38
CA VAL A 193 2.52 0.92 -21.28
C VAL A 193 1.71 -0.38 -21.25
N SER A 194 2.01 -1.29 -22.16
CA SER A 194 1.36 -2.61 -22.22
C SER A 194 1.91 -3.53 -21.13
N SER A 195 1.08 -4.44 -20.59
CA SER A 195 1.52 -5.44 -19.59
C SER A 195 2.67 -6.33 -20.08
N SER A 196 2.83 -6.51 -21.39
CA SER A 196 3.96 -7.20 -22.01
C SER A 196 5.31 -6.49 -21.85
N GLU A 197 5.28 -5.20 -21.52
CA GLU A 197 6.45 -4.33 -21.39
C GLU A 197 6.72 -3.96 -19.91
N ILE A 198 6.00 -4.59 -18.98
CA ILE A 198 6.12 -4.35 -17.54
C ILE A 198 6.88 -5.52 -16.90
N LEU A 199 7.96 -5.17 -16.19
CA LEU A 199 8.67 -6.08 -15.32
C LEU A 199 8.30 -5.82 -13.86
N ALA A 200 7.62 -6.77 -13.23
CA ALA A 200 7.26 -6.73 -11.81
C ALA A 200 8.19 -7.61 -10.97
N ILE A 201 8.83 -7.03 -9.95
CA ILE A 201 9.72 -7.73 -9.03
C ILE A 201 9.27 -7.50 -7.59
N GLY A 202 9.11 -8.57 -6.83
CA GLY A 202 8.73 -8.52 -5.41
C GLY A 202 9.04 -9.81 -4.69
N ASN A 203 8.90 -9.80 -3.36
CA ASN A 203 9.28 -10.93 -2.50
C ASN A 203 8.19 -11.35 -1.52
N GLY A 204 7.20 -10.50 -1.26
CA GLY A 204 6.14 -10.78 -0.29
C GLY A 204 4.80 -11.11 -0.94
N HIS A 205 3.90 -11.77 -0.20
CA HIS A 205 2.54 -12.08 -0.63
C HIS A 205 1.77 -10.87 -1.21
N ASN A 206 2.00 -9.66 -0.70
CA ASN A 206 1.37 -8.44 -1.21
C ASN A 206 1.85 -8.01 -2.61
N ASP A 207 2.89 -8.65 -3.15
CA ASP A 207 3.45 -8.37 -4.48
C ASP A 207 2.86 -9.27 -5.57
N ILE A 208 2.25 -10.40 -5.20
CA ILE A 208 1.59 -11.35 -6.12
C ILE A 208 0.62 -10.62 -7.05
N SER A 209 -0.10 -9.61 -6.56
CA SER A 209 -1.03 -8.81 -7.40
C SER A 209 -0.34 -8.09 -8.57
N MET A 210 0.93 -7.71 -8.45
CA MET A 210 1.70 -7.10 -9.55
C MET A 210 2.19 -8.15 -10.56
N MET A 211 2.22 -9.43 -10.17
CA MET A 211 2.69 -10.55 -10.97
C MET A 211 1.56 -11.27 -11.73
N ASP A 212 0.34 -10.74 -11.67
CA ASP A 212 -0.77 -11.20 -12.50
C ASP A 212 -0.46 -10.88 -13.97
N LYS A 213 -0.69 -11.83 -14.88
CA LYS A 213 -0.37 -11.69 -16.32
C LYS A 213 -1.09 -10.50 -16.99
N ASN A 214 -2.23 -10.07 -16.46
CA ASN A 214 -2.93 -8.88 -16.95
C ASN A 214 -2.25 -7.58 -16.49
N VAL A 215 -1.44 -7.63 -15.43
CA VAL A 215 -0.68 -6.51 -14.90
C VAL A 215 0.73 -6.49 -15.49
N ALA A 216 1.48 -7.58 -15.37
CA ALA A 216 2.84 -7.71 -15.88
C ALA A 216 3.08 -9.11 -16.45
N GLN A 217 3.63 -9.19 -17.65
CA GLN A 217 4.01 -10.47 -18.27
C GLN A 217 5.48 -10.83 -18.05
N LEU A 218 6.30 -9.85 -17.62
CA LEU A 218 7.66 -10.09 -17.17
C LEU A 218 7.63 -10.02 -15.63
N VAL A 219 8.03 -11.09 -14.96
CA VAL A 219 7.99 -11.16 -13.49
C VAL A 219 9.24 -11.80 -12.95
N GLY A 220 9.64 -11.43 -11.74
CA GLY A 220 10.73 -12.10 -11.06
C GLY A 220 10.67 -11.93 -9.55
N CYS A 221 11.43 -12.76 -8.84
CA CYS A 221 11.53 -12.68 -7.39
C CYS A 221 12.94 -13.02 -6.90
N PRO A 222 13.45 -12.33 -5.86
CA PRO A 222 14.73 -12.67 -5.24
C PRO A 222 14.65 -13.98 -4.44
N ALA A 223 15.79 -14.58 -4.10
CA ALA A 223 15.84 -15.87 -3.40
C ALA A 223 15.24 -15.88 -1.98
N ASN A 224 15.05 -14.72 -1.36
CA ASN A 224 14.42 -14.58 -0.04
C ASN A 224 12.90 -14.37 -0.10
N SER A 225 12.29 -14.66 -1.24
CA SER A 225 10.85 -14.51 -1.44
C SER A 225 10.06 -15.60 -0.73
N GLU A 226 8.82 -15.27 -0.38
CA GLU A 226 7.87 -16.24 0.17
C GLU A 226 7.56 -17.33 -0.87
N ASP A 227 7.27 -18.55 -0.40
CA ASP A 227 7.07 -19.71 -1.29
C ASP A 227 5.97 -19.47 -2.33
N GLU A 228 4.87 -18.83 -1.92
CA GLU A 228 3.76 -18.48 -2.83
C GLU A 228 4.19 -17.53 -3.94
N VAL A 229 5.16 -16.64 -3.68
CA VAL A 229 5.72 -15.73 -4.67
C VAL A 229 6.59 -16.50 -5.66
N ILE A 230 7.46 -17.40 -5.17
CA ILE A 230 8.30 -18.27 -5.99
C ILE A 230 7.42 -19.13 -6.92
N GLU A 231 6.37 -19.75 -6.39
CA GLU A 231 5.40 -20.49 -7.19
C GLU A 231 4.69 -19.62 -8.23
N THR A 232 4.33 -18.38 -7.86
CA THR A 232 3.66 -17.45 -8.78
C THR A 232 4.57 -17.11 -9.95
N VAL A 233 5.84 -16.78 -9.66
CA VAL A 233 6.86 -16.49 -10.69
C VAL A 233 7.14 -17.71 -11.55
N HIS A 234 7.26 -18.90 -10.96
CA HIS A 234 7.40 -20.16 -11.69
C HIS A 234 6.24 -20.39 -12.66
N LYS A 235 4.98 -20.30 -12.19
CA LYS A 235 3.77 -20.47 -13.01
C LYS A 235 3.65 -19.42 -14.11
N ALA A 236 4.18 -18.22 -13.89
CA ALA A 236 4.22 -17.16 -14.87
C ALA A 236 5.35 -17.33 -15.91
N GLY A 237 6.30 -18.24 -15.69
CA GLY A 237 7.51 -18.38 -16.52
C GLY A 237 8.52 -17.25 -16.30
N GLY A 238 8.47 -16.60 -15.13
CA GLY A 238 9.38 -15.51 -14.76
C GLY A 238 10.70 -15.98 -14.17
N HIS A 239 11.59 -15.03 -13.87
CA HIS A 239 12.92 -15.34 -13.35
C HIS A 239 12.94 -15.49 -11.83
N ILE A 240 13.42 -16.63 -11.33
CA ILE A 240 13.66 -16.87 -9.90
C ILE A 240 15.16 -16.71 -9.64
N ALA A 241 15.54 -15.63 -8.95
CA ALA A 241 16.95 -15.32 -8.72
C ALA A 241 17.57 -16.24 -7.67
N LYS A 242 18.87 -16.51 -7.79
CA LYS A 242 19.66 -17.20 -6.76
C LYS A 242 20.12 -16.26 -5.65
N LYS A 243 20.31 -14.98 -5.96
CA LYS A 243 20.67 -13.95 -4.99
C LYS A 243 19.45 -13.39 -4.24
N ARG A 244 19.69 -12.91 -3.02
CA ARG A 244 18.69 -12.29 -2.16
C ARG A 244 18.58 -10.79 -2.44
N SER A 245 17.43 -10.20 -2.11
CA SER A 245 17.18 -8.76 -2.07
C SER A 245 17.71 -8.03 -3.32
N LEU A 246 18.51 -6.96 -3.18
CA LEU A 246 18.96 -6.14 -4.29
C LEU A 246 19.84 -6.93 -5.26
N GLY A 247 20.67 -7.84 -4.75
CA GLY A 247 21.46 -8.74 -5.57
C GLY A 247 20.60 -9.62 -6.47
N GLY A 248 19.45 -10.07 -5.97
CA GLY A 248 18.45 -10.81 -6.75
C GLY A 248 17.76 -9.94 -7.79
N VAL A 249 17.44 -8.69 -7.46
CA VAL A 249 16.90 -7.72 -8.43
C VAL A 249 17.86 -7.51 -9.60
N LEU A 250 19.16 -7.31 -9.32
CA LEU A 250 20.18 -7.15 -10.37
C LEU A 250 20.27 -8.39 -11.28
N GLU A 251 20.24 -9.59 -10.68
CA GLU A 251 20.23 -10.86 -11.41
C GLU A 251 19.00 -11.00 -12.33
N ILE A 252 17.81 -10.61 -11.85
CA ILE A 252 16.59 -10.61 -12.66
C ILE A 252 16.70 -9.64 -13.84
N LEU A 253 17.22 -8.43 -13.61
CA LEU A 253 17.41 -7.43 -14.67
C LEU A 253 18.37 -7.96 -15.76
N ASP A 254 19.46 -8.60 -15.35
CA ASP A 254 20.41 -9.24 -16.26
C ASP A 254 19.77 -10.38 -17.04
N ALA A 255 19.00 -11.24 -16.38
CA ALA A 255 18.34 -12.36 -17.04
C ALA A 255 17.37 -11.92 -18.15
N TYR A 256 16.60 -10.86 -17.92
CA TYR A 256 15.69 -10.32 -18.93
C TYR A 256 16.41 -9.57 -20.05
N ALA A 257 17.53 -8.89 -19.74
CA ALA A 257 18.39 -8.25 -20.73
C ALA A 257 19.03 -9.29 -21.64
N ASP A 258 19.61 -10.35 -21.08
CA ASP A 258 20.35 -11.38 -21.81
C ASP A 258 19.47 -12.46 -22.42
N GLY A 259 18.20 -12.56 -22.00
CA GLY A 259 17.30 -13.63 -22.42
C GLY A 259 17.58 -14.98 -21.74
N THR A 260 18.21 -14.95 -20.56
CA THR A 260 18.59 -16.11 -19.74
C THR A 260 17.61 -16.33 -18.58
N VAL A 261 16.34 -15.97 -18.78
CA VAL A 261 15.26 -16.16 -17.80
C VAL A 261 15.20 -17.63 -17.36
N CYS A 262 15.22 -17.86 -16.05
CA CYS A 262 15.23 -19.17 -15.44
C CYS A 262 14.08 -19.25 -14.45
N CYS A 263 13.17 -20.19 -14.70
CA CYS A 263 12.00 -20.42 -13.85
C CYS A 263 12.17 -21.66 -12.96
N ASP A 264 13.37 -22.27 -12.93
CA ASP A 264 13.61 -23.45 -12.11
C ASP A 264 13.54 -23.11 -10.62
N PHE A 265 12.99 -24.03 -9.84
CA PHE A 265 13.04 -23.92 -8.40
C PHE A 265 14.50 -23.94 -7.90
N PRO A 266 14.84 -23.18 -6.86
CA PRO A 266 16.14 -23.29 -6.20
C PRO A 266 16.41 -24.74 -5.76
N GLN A 267 17.67 -25.20 -5.80
CA GLN A 267 18.02 -26.58 -5.47
C GLN A 267 17.60 -27.01 -4.04
N GLU A 268 17.48 -26.06 -3.12
CA GLU A 268 17.07 -26.27 -1.72
C GLU A 268 15.56 -26.07 -1.51
N TRP A 269 14.78 -25.86 -2.58
CA TRP A 269 13.36 -25.58 -2.49
C TRP A 269 12.56 -26.84 -2.15
N VAL A 270 11.82 -26.77 -1.06
CA VAL A 270 10.89 -27.82 -0.63
C VAL A 270 9.48 -27.24 -0.72
N PRO A 271 8.54 -27.88 -1.44
CA PRO A 271 7.17 -27.40 -1.51
C PRO A 271 6.58 -27.35 -0.10
N PRO A 272 5.85 -26.28 0.27
CA PRO A 272 5.39 -26.11 1.64
C PRO A 272 4.43 -27.24 2.05
N ALA A 273 4.78 -27.98 3.10
CA ALA A 273 3.80 -28.73 3.87
C ALA A 273 2.92 -27.69 4.59
N LYS A 274 1.73 -27.38 4.05
CA LYS A 274 0.70 -26.45 4.57
C LYS A 274 1.07 -25.73 5.89
N GLY A 275 1.89 -24.68 5.83
CA GLY A 275 2.10 -23.75 6.95
C GLY A 275 3.51 -23.18 7.08
N HIS A 276 3.66 -21.88 6.84
CA HIS A 276 3.76 -20.86 7.88
C HIS A 276 3.72 -19.46 7.25
N ASN A 277 2.82 -18.61 7.75
CA ASN A 277 2.73 -17.21 7.36
C ASN A 277 3.80 -16.36 8.07
N PRO A 278 4.18 -15.20 7.49
CA PRO A 278 5.32 -14.41 7.94
C PRO A 278 5.23 -13.91 9.38
N SER A 279 6.41 -13.65 9.94
CA SER A 279 6.63 -13.22 11.32
C SER A 279 5.88 -11.93 11.70
N ILE A 280 5.47 -11.91 12.97
CA ILE A 280 4.80 -10.80 13.65
C ILE A 280 5.48 -9.47 13.29
N VAL A 281 4.77 -8.57 12.61
CA VAL A 281 5.11 -7.14 12.63
C VAL A 281 5.04 -6.71 14.09
N ARG A 282 6.22 -6.60 14.73
CA ARG A 282 6.35 -6.08 16.10
C ARG A 282 5.55 -4.80 16.17
N SER A 283 4.67 -4.73 17.17
CA SER A 283 3.84 -3.56 17.41
C SER A 283 4.74 -2.33 17.58
N GLY A 284 4.87 -1.53 16.53
CA GLY A 284 5.37 -0.17 16.66
C GLY A 284 4.54 0.52 17.73
N LYS A 285 5.22 1.11 18.73
CA LYS A 285 4.60 1.84 19.84
C LYS A 285 3.44 2.68 19.30
N LYS A 286 2.24 2.49 19.88
CA LYS A 286 1.03 3.28 19.58
C LYS A 286 1.40 4.76 19.62
N LYS A 287 1.63 5.41 18.46
CA LYS A 287 1.48 6.86 18.37
C LYS A 287 -0.01 7.09 18.61
N LYS A 288 -0.35 7.65 19.80
CA LYS A 288 -1.67 8.24 20.05
C LYS A 288 -1.96 9.11 18.83
N GLN A 289 -2.98 8.74 18.07
CA GLN A 289 -3.54 9.58 17.03
C GLN A 289 -4.04 10.82 17.78
N LYS A 290 -3.21 11.87 17.87
CA LYS A 290 -3.68 13.17 18.34
C LYS A 290 -4.80 13.52 17.38
N PHE A 291 -6.03 13.52 17.89
CA PHE A 291 -7.15 14.19 17.24
C PHE A 291 -6.62 15.56 16.86
N ASN A 292 -6.42 15.79 15.57
CA ASN A 292 -5.77 16.99 15.10
C ASN A 292 -6.85 18.08 15.14
N THR A 293 -7.11 18.62 16.33
CA THR A 293 -8.15 19.61 16.62
C THR A 293 -8.09 20.76 15.62
N ILE A 294 -6.87 21.08 15.15
CA ILE A 294 -6.59 22.07 14.10
C ILE A 294 -7.28 21.72 12.78
N ARG A 295 -7.28 20.46 12.32
CA ARG A 295 -7.96 20.06 11.07
C ARG A 295 -9.47 20.11 11.19
N VAL A 296 -10.02 19.74 12.36
CA VAL A 296 -11.47 19.85 12.63
C VAL A 296 -11.89 21.31 12.70
N LEU A 297 -11.11 22.16 13.37
CA LEU A 297 -11.33 23.60 13.43
C LEU A 297 -11.23 24.26 12.06
N LEU A 298 -10.25 23.87 11.23
CA LEU A 298 -10.13 24.33 9.84
C LEU A 298 -11.34 23.92 9.01
N PHE A 299 -11.79 22.66 9.12
CA PHE A 299 -12.97 22.18 8.40
C PHE A 299 -14.24 22.92 8.83
N LEU A 300 -14.46 23.11 10.13
CA LEU A 300 -15.58 23.89 10.68
C LEU A 300 -15.51 25.35 10.24
N GLY A 301 -14.31 25.94 10.17
CA GLY A 301 -14.09 27.30 9.68
C GLY A 301 -14.47 27.45 8.21
N VAL A 302 -14.02 26.54 7.34
CA VAL A 302 -14.39 26.53 5.91
C VAL A 302 -15.89 26.34 5.73
N ALA A 303 -16.49 25.39 6.47
CA ALA A 303 -17.93 25.16 6.44
C ALA A 303 -18.72 26.40 6.87
N TYR A 304 -18.26 27.11 7.91
CA TYR A 304 -18.89 28.35 8.38
C TYR A 304 -18.79 29.48 7.34
N VAL A 305 -17.63 29.66 6.68
CA VAL A 305 -17.47 30.66 5.61
C VAL A 305 -18.45 30.39 4.46
N VAL A 306 -18.57 29.14 4.03
CA VAL A 306 -19.53 28.74 2.99
C VAL A 306 -20.98 29.04 3.42
N LEU A 307 -21.34 28.75 4.67
CA LEU A 307 -22.66 29.06 5.22
C LEU A 307 -22.94 30.57 5.29
N VAL A 308 -21.94 31.39 5.63
CA VAL A 308 -22.04 32.86 5.62
C VAL A 308 -22.28 33.37 4.20
N VAL A 309 -21.58 32.83 3.20
CA VAL A 309 -21.80 33.19 1.79
C VAL A 309 -23.24 32.86 1.38
N PHE A 310 -23.72 31.64 1.63
CA PHE A 310 -25.09 31.26 1.30
C PHE A 310 -26.15 32.07 2.07
N ALA A 311 -25.89 32.42 3.33
CA ALA A 311 -26.75 33.29 4.11
C ALA A 311 -26.80 34.72 3.55
N ASN A 312 -25.67 35.25 3.07
CA ASN A 312 -25.57 36.58 2.48
C ASN A 312 -26.36 36.70 1.16
N PHE A 313 -26.35 35.64 0.33
CA PHE A 313 -27.14 35.56 -0.90
C PHE A 313 -28.60 35.12 -0.68
N ARG A 314 -29.09 35.09 0.56
CA ARG A 314 -30.47 34.68 0.95
C ARG A 314 -30.87 33.28 0.49
N MET A 315 -29.91 32.39 0.25
CA MET A 315 -30.19 31.01 -0.16
C MET A 315 -30.65 30.11 1.00
N ILE A 316 -30.47 30.56 2.25
CA ILE A 316 -30.92 29.86 3.47
C ILE A 316 -31.65 30.85 4.40
N PRO A 317 -32.86 31.32 4.03
CA PRO A 317 -33.52 32.44 4.70
C PRO A 317 -33.82 32.17 6.17
N TYR A 318 -34.20 30.94 6.53
CA TYR A 318 -34.62 30.56 7.90
C TYR A 318 -33.49 30.51 8.93
N VAL A 319 -32.22 30.36 8.52
CA VAL A 319 -31.06 30.22 9.43
C VAL A 319 -30.07 31.39 9.30
N SER A 320 -30.29 32.25 8.30
CA SER A 320 -29.44 33.40 7.96
C SER A 320 -29.16 34.33 9.15
N GLY A 321 -30.17 34.63 9.96
CA GLY A 321 -30.04 35.51 11.12
C GLY A 321 -29.14 34.95 12.23
N ILE A 322 -29.10 33.64 12.41
CA ILE A 322 -28.27 32.98 13.44
C ILE A 322 -26.82 32.87 12.95
N ILE A 323 -26.64 32.48 11.68
CA ILE A 323 -25.32 32.31 11.06
C ILE A 323 -24.58 33.65 10.93
N MET A 324 -25.30 34.76 10.70
CA MET A 324 -24.68 36.08 10.49
C MET A 324 -24.29 36.82 11.78
N LYS A 325 -24.77 36.40 12.97
CA LYS A 325 -24.49 37.08 14.24
C LYS A 325 -22.99 37.19 14.57
N PRO A 326 -22.19 36.10 14.54
CA PRO A 326 -20.76 36.19 14.85
C PRO A 326 -20.01 36.99 13.79
N TYR A 327 -20.41 36.89 12.52
CA TYR A 327 -19.82 37.67 11.42
C TYR A 327 -20.06 39.18 11.57
N LYS A 328 -21.28 39.60 11.93
CA LYS A 328 -21.59 41.02 12.19
C LYS A 328 -20.83 41.58 13.40
N LEU A 329 -20.67 40.78 14.46
CA LEU A 329 -19.86 41.17 15.61
C LEU A 329 -18.39 41.37 15.22
N PHE A 330 -17.86 40.48 14.38
CA PHE A 330 -16.50 40.59 13.86
C PHE A 330 -16.30 41.84 12.99
N LEU A 331 -17.26 42.15 12.09
CA LEU A 331 -17.21 43.38 11.30
C LEU A 331 -17.25 44.64 12.18
N ALA A 332 -18.11 44.68 13.19
CA ALA A 332 -18.17 45.79 14.13
C ALA A 332 -16.87 45.96 14.93
N LEU A 333 -16.19 44.85 15.27
CA LEU A 333 -14.88 44.88 15.92
C LEU A 333 -13.80 45.42 14.97
N LEU A 334 -13.80 44.98 13.71
CA LEU A 334 -12.89 45.45 12.67
C LEU A 334 -13.06 46.93 12.41
N GLU A 335 -14.30 47.41 12.26
CA GLU A 335 -14.60 48.84 12.12
C GLU A 335 -14.04 49.62 13.31
N LYS A 336 -14.26 49.13 14.54
CA LYS A 336 -13.76 49.77 15.76
C LYS A 336 -12.23 49.82 15.82
N ILE A 337 -11.55 48.78 15.34
CA ILE A 337 -10.08 48.73 15.25
C ILE A 337 -9.58 49.67 14.16
N MET A 338 -10.24 49.71 13.00
CA MET A 338 -9.91 50.61 11.89
C MET A 338 -10.06 52.08 12.29
N THR A 339 -11.11 52.43 13.04
CA THR A 339 -11.31 53.79 13.59
C THR A 339 -10.33 54.17 14.70
N LEU A 340 -9.57 53.21 15.23
CA LEU A 340 -8.51 53.43 16.23
C LEU A 340 -7.12 53.54 15.60
N LEU A 341 -6.99 53.12 14.34
CA LEU A 341 -5.76 53.13 13.53
C LEU A 341 -5.72 54.31 12.54
N TRP A 342 -6.81 55.06 12.43
CA TRP A 342 -6.95 56.35 11.74
C TRP A 342 -7.26 57.42 12.78
#